data_AF-A2FAH1-F1
#
_entry.id   AF-A2FAH1-F1
#
_cell.length_a   1.000
_cell.length_b   1.000
_cell.length_c   1.000
_cell.angle_alpha   90.00
_cell.angle_beta   90.00
_cell.angle_gamma   90.00
#
_symmetry.space_group_name_H-M   'P 1'
#
loop_
_entity.id
_entity.type
_entity.pdbx_description
1 polymer ?
#
loop_
_entity_poly.entity_id
_entity_poly.type
_entity_poly.pdbx_seq_one_letter_code
_entity_poly.pdbx_strand_id
1 'polypeptide(L)'
;MAEILLNHGAEINPQKSEQPPLYHSIIHRHIDMLEFLLSFGANANAFYDSEQPILCFAIAIHCQSIAEILISHGAELAGRNGELALETAVKFKNIEMVQFLIFHGVEIKGSGGGFALYEAIKNGYFDIAQMLISNGADPKEDWGYEPNINIATKYNHKEIVELLISYGVNLNSISHPGQTSLHYAIKHNYEEIAEILIKNGADLNIRDSYDQTALHFASISNMQEIIKLLISHGADVNLKDSKGKTAFDYLLGSEINKECIEAFISHGANLHAKDS
;
A
#
# COMPACT_ATOMS: atom_id res chain seq x y z
N MET A 1 -17.32 39.85 -19.05
CA MET A 1 -16.03 40.53 -18.77
C MET A 1 -14.86 39.75 -19.34
N ALA A 2 -14.67 38.47 -18.98
CA ALA A 2 -13.59 37.63 -19.55
C ALA A 2 -13.59 37.60 -21.09
N GLU A 3 -14.75 37.40 -21.72
CA GLU A 3 -14.90 37.46 -23.18
C GLU A 3 -14.41 38.78 -23.79
N ILE A 4 -14.80 39.90 -23.18
CA ILE A 4 -14.36 41.23 -23.64
C ILE A 4 -12.83 41.33 -23.52
N LEU A 5 -12.25 40.93 -22.39
CA LEU A 5 -10.80 41.01 -22.16
C LEU A 5 -10.03 40.17 -23.17
N LEU A 6 -10.42 38.92 -23.41
CA LEU A 6 -9.75 38.03 -24.37
C LEU A 6 -9.88 38.55 -25.81
N ASN A 7 -11.06 39.04 -26.20
CA ASN A 7 -11.27 39.65 -27.52
C ASN A 7 -10.48 40.96 -27.73
N HIS A 8 -9.97 41.56 -26.65
CA HIS A 8 -9.15 42.79 -26.67
C HIS A 8 -7.68 42.52 -26.32
N GLY A 9 -7.21 41.28 -26.44
CA GLY A 9 -5.79 40.94 -26.36
C GLY A 9 -5.26 40.60 -24.96
N ALA A 10 -6.13 40.29 -24.00
CA ALA A 10 -5.68 39.72 -22.73
C ALA A 10 -5.00 38.36 -22.94
N GLU A 11 -3.89 38.13 -22.24
CA GLU A 11 -3.11 36.91 -22.36
C GLU A 11 -3.80 35.73 -21.65
N ILE A 12 -4.13 34.68 -22.40
CA ILE A 12 -4.85 33.51 -21.86
C ILE A 12 -3.91 32.48 -21.20
N ASN A 13 -2.65 32.45 -21.63
CA ASN A 13 -1.60 31.55 -21.15
C ASN A 13 -0.36 32.38 -20.76
N PRO A 14 -0.40 33.09 -19.62
CA PRO A 14 0.69 33.99 -19.24
C PRO A 14 1.98 33.22 -18.90
N GLN A 15 3.11 33.92 -18.90
CA GLN A 15 4.42 33.33 -18.60
C GLN A 15 4.53 32.84 -17.15
N LYS A 16 5.51 31.95 -16.88
CA LYS A 16 5.65 31.14 -15.63
C LYS A 16 5.53 31.87 -14.28
N SER A 17 5.72 33.20 -14.22
CA SER A 17 5.58 33.98 -12.98
C SER A 17 4.15 34.44 -12.68
N GLU A 18 3.21 34.26 -13.61
CA GLU A 18 1.81 34.69 -13.48
C GLU A 18 0.88 33.47 -13.49
N GLN A 19 -0.12 33.48 -12.60
CA GLN A 19 -1.10 32.40 -12.53
C GLN A 19 -2.01 32.45 -13.77
N PRO A 20 -2.23 31.33 -14.48
CA PRO A 20 -3.08 31.33 -15.65
C PRO A 20 -4.53 31.66 -15.24
N PRO A 21 -5.28 32.44 -16.04
CA PRO A 21 -6.71 32.69 -15.80
C PRO A 21 -7.52 31.40 -15.55
N LEU A 22 -7.09 30.31 -16.20
CA LEU A 22 -7.64 28.98 -16.02
C LEU A 22 -7.62 28.52 -14.56
N TYR A 23 -6.54 28.81 -13.82
CA TYR A 23 -6.43 28.47 -12.39
C TYR A 23 -7.49 29.16 -11.54
N HIS A 24 -7.78 30.45 -11.78
CA HIS A 24 -8.81 31.16 -11.03
C HIS A 24 -10.21 30.59 -11.24
N SER A 25 -10.51 30.08 -12.45
CA SER A 25 -11.76 29.36 -12.68
C SER A 25 -11.85 28.07 -11.86
N ILE A 26 -10.72 27.39 -11.66
CA ILE A 26 -10.62 26.14 -10.89
C ILE A 26 -10.80 26.39 -9.39
N ILE A 27 -10.07 27.34 -8.79
CA ILE A 27 -10.14 27.61 -7.34
C ILE A 27 -11.54 28.03 -6.90
N HIS A 28 -12.24 28.78 -7.76
CA HIS A 28 -13.60 29.25 -7.49
C HIS A 28 -14.67 28.27 -7.98
N ARG A 29 -14.28 27.15 -8.60
CA ARG A 29 -15.18 26.14 -9.16
C ARG A 29 -16.18 26.72 -10.17
N HIS A 30 -15.74 27.70 -10.95
CA HIS A 30 -16.56 28.33 -12.00
C HIS A 30 -16.48 27.49 -13.28
N ILE A 31 -17.32 26.46 -13.38
CA ILE A 31 -17.35 25.51 -14.50
C ILE A 31 -17.53 26.20 -15.86
N ASP A 32 -18.50 27.10 -15.99
CA ASP A 32 -18.76 27.80 -17.26
C ASP A 32 -17.54 28.64 -17.70
N MET A 33 -16.84 29.26 -16.74
CA MET A 33 -15.62 30.01 -17.02
C MET A 33 -14.47 29.09 -17.41
N LEU A 34 -14.36 27.92 -16.78
CA LEU A 34 -13.35 26.91 -17.10
C LEU A 34 -13.51 26.45 -18.56
N GLU A 35 -14.72 26.02 -18.94
CA GLU A 35 -15.02 25.59 -20.31
C GLU A 35 -14.80 26.72 -21.32
N PHE A 36 -15.25 27.93 -20.98
CA PHE A 36 -15.03 29.11 -21.79
C PHE A 36 -13.54 29.36 -22.05
N LEU A 37 -12.71 29.36 -21.01
CA LEU A 37 -11.27 29.58 -21.15
C LEU A 37 -10.59 28.48 -21.97
N LEU A 38 -10.94 27.21 -21.76
CA LEU A 38 -10.41 26.10 -22.55
C LEU A 38 -10.82 26.21 -24.03
N SER A 39 -12.06 26.62 -24.32
CA SER A 39 -12.52 26.84 -25.69
C SER A 39 -11.79 27.98 -26.42
N PHE A 40 -11.20 28.92 -25.67
CA PHE A 40 -10.36 30.01 -26.19
C PHE A 40 -8.86 29.67 -26.22
N GLY A 41 -8.50 28.41 -25.95
CA GLY A 41 -7.12 27.91 -26.04
C GLY A 41 -6.30 28.01 -24.75
N ALA A 42 -6.96 28.09 -23.59
CA ALA A 42 -6.25 27.95 -22.32
C ALA A 42 -5.57 26.57 -22.22
N ASN A 43 -4.35 26.54 -21.69
CA ASN A 43 -3.54 25.34 -21.61
C ASN A 43 -4.00 24.43 -20.45
N ALA A 44 -4.66 23.31 -20.77
CA ALA A 44 -5.07 22.29 -19.80
C ALA A 44 -3.88 21.62 -19.06
N ASN A 45 -2.66 21.76 -19.59
CA ASN A 45 -1.41 21.26 -19.02
C ASN A 45 -0.59 22.34 -18.30
N ALA A 46 -1.22 23.47 -17.94
CA ALA A 46 -0.53 24.50 -17.19
C ALA A 46 -0.12 24.00 -15.80
N PHE A 47 0.88 24.66 -15.21
CA PHE A 47 1.35 24.39 -13.86
C PHE A 47 0.92 25.53 -12.93
N TYR A 48 0.61 25.17 -11.68
CA TYR A 48 0.56 26.07 -10.56
C TYR A 48 1.95 26.21 -9.94
N ASP A 49 2.41 27.46 -9.81
CA ASP A 49 3.70 27.84 -9.20
C ASP A 49 4.90 27.01 -9.70
N SER A 50 4.90 26.67 -11.00
CA SER A 50 5.91 25.84 -11.68
C SER A 50 6.07 24.38 -11.19
N GLU A 51 5.36 23.95 -10.15
CA GLU A 51 5.61 22.66 -9.49
C GLU A 51 4.47 21.63 -9.66
N GLN A 52 3.20 22.06 -9.74
CA GLN A 52 2.06 21.15 -9.76
C GLN A 52 1.18 21.31 -11.01
N PRO A 53 0.91 20.25 -11.80
CA PRO A 53 -0.06 20.32 -12.90
C PRO A 53 -1.45 20.73 -12.39
N ILE A 54 -2.14 21.62 -13.11
CA ILE A 54 -3.48 22.08 -12.71
C ILE A 54 -4.51 20.94 -12.58
N LEU A 55 -4.32 19.84 -13.32
CA LEU A 55 -5.12 18.62 -13.17
C LEU A 55 -5.00 18.04 -11.76
N CYS A 56 -3.78 17.94 -11.23
CA CYS A 56 -3.55 17.42 -9.88
C CYS A 56 -4.20 18.32 -8.83
N PHE A 57 -4.14 19.64 -9.03
CA PHE A 57 -4.83 20.60 -8.17
C PHE A 57 -6.36 20.42 -8.22
N ALA A 58 -6.94 20.27 -9.42
CA ALA A 58 -8.37 20.01 -9.58
C ALA A 58 -8.85 18.74 -8.85
N ILE A 59 -8.05 17.67 -8.91
CA ILE A 59 -8.29 16.44 -8.16
C ILE A 59 -8.19 16.68 -6.65
N ALA A 60 -7.18 17.43 -6.20
CA ALA A 60 -6.93 17.71 -4.78
C ALA A 60 -8.01 18.58 -4.13
N ILE A 61 -8.68 19.45 -4.88
CA ILE A 61 -9.84 20.21 -4.38
C ILE A 61 -11.15 19.42 -4.44
N HIS A 62 -11.08 18.12 -4.72
CA HIS A 62 -12.21 17.18 -4.80
C HIS A 62 -13.30 17.62 -5.78
N CYS A 63 -12.91 18.23 -6.91
CA CYS A 63 -13.85 18.65 -7.93
C CYS A 63 -13.74 17.76 -9.17
N GLN A 64 -14.51 16.67 -9.17
CA GLN A 64 -14.49 15.68 -10.25
C GLN A 64 -14.79 16.32 -11.61
N SER A 65 -15.85 17.12 -11.73
CA SER A 65 -16.23 17.76 -12.99
C SER A 65 -15.11 18.63 -13.59
N ILE A 66 -14.32 19.32 -12.78
CA ILE A 66 -13.19 20.13 -13.28
C ILE A 66 -12.11 19.22 -13.85
N ALA A 67 -11.73 18.16 -13.14
CA ALA A 67 -10.73 17.22 -13.62
C ALA A 67 -11.19 16.52 -14.92
N GLU A 68 -12.47 16.14 -15.01
CA GLU A 68 -13.07 15.58 -16.24
C GLU A 68 -13.03 16.58 -17.40
N ILE A 69 -13.34 17.86 -17.15
CA ILE A 69 -13.26 18.92 -18.16
C ILE A 69 -11.81 19.12 -18.62
N LEU A 70 -10.85 19.17 -17.70
CA LEU A 70 -9.43 19.31 -18.07
C LEU A 70 -8.96 18.13 -18.93
N ILE A 71 -9.31 16.90 -18.56
CA ILE A 71 -8.95 15.69 -19.33
C ILE A 71 -9.60 15.69 -20.71
N SER A 72 -10.89 16.05 -20.81
CA SER A 72 -11.58 16.15 -22.11
C SER A 72 -11.02 17.25 -23.03
N HIS A 73 -10.32 18.24 -22.46
CA HIS A 73 -9.62 19.31 -23.19
C HIS A 73 -8.10 19.08 -23.29
N GLY A 74 -7.64 17.85 -23.14
CA GLY A 74 -6.27 17.45 -23.47
C GLY A 74 -5.26 17.57 -22.32
N ALA A 75 -5.70 17.50 -21.06
CA ALA A 75 -4.77 17.28 -19.96
C ALA A 75 -4.03 15.94 -20.12
N GLU A 76 -2.70 15.99 -20.05
CA GLU A 76 -1.80 14.88 -20.28
C GLU A 76 -1.80 13.91 -19.10
N LEU A 77 -2.05 12.62 -19.39
CA LEU A 77 -1.98 11.51 -18.44
C LEU A 77 -0.74 10.62 -18.64
N ALA A 78 0.16 11.00 -19.54
CA ALA A 78 1.42 10.30 -19.75
C ALA A 78 2.51 10.80 -18.80
N GLY A 79 3.43 9.90 -18.43
CA GLY A 79 4.57 10.24 -17.58
C GLY A 79 4.14 10.86 -16.25
N ARG A 80 4.99 11.75 -15.70
CA ARG A 80 4.85 12.26 -14.32
C ARG A 80 3.53 12.96 -14.03
N ASN A 81 2.90 13.60 -15.02
CA ASN A 81 1.61 14.28 -14.84
C ASN A 81 0.49 13.27 -14.52
N GLY A 82 0.44 12.17 -15.27
CA GLY A 82 -0.49 11.07 -15.02
C GLY A 82 -0.23 10.36 -13.71
N GLU A 83 1.04 10.08 -13.40
CA GLU A 83 1.43 9.48 -12.12
C GLU A 83 0.93 10.34 -10.95
N LEU A 84 1.22 11.64 -10.94
CA LEU A 84 0.77 12.56 -9.89
C LEU A 84 -0.76 12.66 -9.80
N ALA A 85 -1.47 12.65 -10.93
CA ALA A 85 -2.93 12.66 -10.94
C ALA A 85 -3.49 11.40 -10.26
N LEU A 86 -2.95 10.22 -10.60
CA LEU A 86 -3.31 8.94 -10.00
C LEU A 86 -2.97 8.89 -8.50
N GLU A 87 -1.75 9.26 -8.14
CA GLU A 87 -1.27 9.36 -6.76
C GLU A 87 -2.21 10.25 -5.91
N THR A 88 -2.59 11.42 -6.45
CA THR A 88 -3.49 12.36 -5.79
C THR A 88 -4.88 11.77 -5.60
N ALA A 89 -5.44 11.12 -6.64
CA ALA A 89 -6.75 10.48 -6.56
C ALA A 89 -6.78 9.36 -5.51
N VAL A 90 -5.73 8.53 -5.45
CA VAL A 90 -5.59 7.45 -4.45
C VAL A 90 -5.43 8.02 -3.04
N LYS A 91 -4.57 9.03 -2.85
CA LYS A 91 -4.35 9.67 -1.54
C LYS A 91 -5.65 10.18 -0.91
N PHE A 92 -6.56 10.69 -1.74
CA PHE A 92 -7.86 11.17 -1.31
C PHE A 92 -8.98 10.12 -1.35
N LYS A 93 -8.64 8.84 -1.59
CA LYS A 93 -9.58 7.72 -1.70
C LYS A 93 -10.72 7.98 -2.70
N ASN A 94 -10.44 8.70 -3.78
CA ASN A 94 -11.42 9.02 -4.80
C ASN A 94 -11.46 7.90 -5.85
N ILE A 95 -12.28 6.87 -5.58
CA ILE A 95 -12.40 5.67 -6.42
C ILE A 95 -12.88 6.04 -7.82
N GLU A 96 -13.85 6.93 -7.93
CA GLU A 96 -14.43 7.39 -9.19
C GLU A 96 -13.38 8.08 -10.05
N MET A 97 -12.53 8.93 -9.45
CA MET A 97 -11.43 9.58 -10.15
C MET A 97 -10.34 8.59 -10.56
N VAL A 98 -9.98 7.63 -9.70
CA VAL A 98 -9.03 6.57 -10.07
C VAL A 98 -9.55 5.80 -11.29
N GLN A 99 -10.83 5.40 -11.27
CA GLN A 99 -11.48 4.72 -12.38
C GLN A 99 -11.49 5.59 -13.65
N PHE A 100 -11.81 6.88 -13.51
CA PHE A 100 -11.84 7.83 -14.62
C PHE A 100 -10.45 8.00 -15.27
N LEU A 101 -9.39 8.13 -14.46
CA LEU A 101 -8.01 8.25 -14.94
C LEU A 101 -7.55 6.99 -15.67
N ILE A 102 -7.87 5.80 -15.13
CA ILE A 102 -7.59 4.50 -15.78
C ILE A 102 -8.31 4.43 -17.14
N PHE A 103 -9.59 4.79 -17.20
CA PHE A 103 -10.36 4.78 -18.44
C PHE A 103 -9.77 5.72 -19.51
N HIS A 104 -9.17 6.84 -19.11
CA HIS A 104 -8.53 7.81 -20.01
C HIS A 104 -7.05 7.51 -20.28
N GLY A 105 -6.54 6.36 -19.84
CA GLY A 105 -5.22 5.86 -20.25
C GLY A 105 -4.05 6.37 -19.42
N VAL A 106 -4.25 6.69 -18.13
CA VAL A 106 -3.12 6.85 -17.21
C VAL A 106 -2.29 5.57 -17.16
N GLU A 107 -0.97 5.70 -17.13
CA GLU A 107 -0.07 4.55 -17.08
C GLU A 107 -0.06 3.91 -15.68
N ILE A 108 -0.48 2.64 -15.60
CA ILE A 108 -0.51 1.86 -14.36
C ILE A 108 0.71 0.92 -14.23
N LYS A 109 1.41 0.65 -15.32
CA LYS A 109 2.60 -0.20 -15.27
C LYS A 109 3.82 0.59 -14.81
N GLY A 110 4.71 -0.07 -14.07
CA GLY A 110 5.94 0.52 -13.60
C GLY A 110 5.73 1.50 -12.46
N SER A 111 6.48 2.60 -12.49
CA SER A 111 6.64 3.48 -11.33
C SER A 111 5.32 4.02 -10.78
N GLY A 112 4.58 4.86 -11.51
CA GLY A 112 3.39 5.52 -10.97
C GLY A 112 2.36 4.57 -10.38
N GLY A 113 2.08 3.46 -11.06
CA GLY A 113 1.11 2.47 -10.56
C GLY A 113 1.60 1.68 -9.35
N GLY A 114 2.90 1.39 -9.24
CA GLY A 114 3.47 0.76 -8.06
C GLY A 114 3.36 1.64 -6.81
N PHE A 115 3.63 2.95 -6.91
CA PHE A 115 3.42 3.87 -5.79
C PHE A 115 1.94 4.04 -5.43
N ALA A 116 1.07 4.19 -6.43
CA ALA A 116 -0.37 4.27 -6.23
C ALA A 116 -0.90 3.00 -5.52
N LEU A 117 -0.40 1.83 -5.90
CA LEU A 117 -0.75 0.57 -5.26
C LEU A 117 -0.25 0.52 -3.81
N TYR A 118 1.00 0.94 -3.55
CA TYR A 118 1.54 1.04 -2.20
C TYR A 118 0.66 1.91 -1.29
N GLU A 119 0.26 3.11 -1.72
CA GLU A 119 -0.60 3.99 -0.93
C GLU A 119 -1.99 3.39 -0.72
N ALA A 120 -2.58 2.74 -1.72
CA ALA A 120 -3.85 2.03 -1.57
C ALA A 120 -3.75 0.90 -0.52
N ILE A 121 -2.69 0.10 -0.57
CA ILE A 121 -2.45 -1.01 0.37
C ILE A 121 -2.24 -0.48 1.78
N LYS A 122 -1.35 0.48 1.97
CA LYS A 122 -1.02 1.08 3.27
C LYS A 122 -2.26 1.66 3.98
N ASN A 123 -3.15 2.31 3.23
CA ASN A 123 -4.35 2.92 3.78
C ASN A 123 -5.59 1.98 3.80
N GLY A 124 -5.47 0.74 3.36
CA GLY A 124 -6.57 -0.24 3.40
C GLY A 124 -7.65 -0.01 2.35
N TYR A 125 -7.30 0.63 1.23
CA TYR A 125 -8.24 0.92 0.14
C TYR A 125 -8.40 -0.28 -0.79
N PHE A 126 -9.10 -1.32 -0.31
CA PHE A 126 -9.26 -2.60 -1.02
C PHE A 126 -9.73 -2.42 -2.48
N ASP A 127 -10.80 -1.66 -2.72
CA ASP A 127 -11.35 -1.47 -4.07
C ASP A 127 -10.35 -0.80 -5.02
N ILE A 128 -9.59 0.18 -4.51
CA ILE A 128 -8.53 0.85 -5.27
C ILE A 128 -7.38 -0.12 -5.55
N ALA A 129 -6.91 -0.85 -4.54
CA ALA A 129 -5.83 -1.82 -4.71
C ALA A 129 -6.20 -2.90 -5.73
N GLN A 130 -7.41 -3.46 -5.64
CA GLN A 130 -7.93 -4.44 -6.60
C GLN A 130 -8.02 -3.85 -8.01
N MET A 131 -8.54 -2.63 -8.14
CA MET A 131 -8.65 -1.95 -9.42
C MET A 131 -7.27 -1.69 -10.06
N LEU A 132 -6.29 -1.21 -9.29
CA LEU A 132 -4.93 -0.98 -9.78
C LEU A 132 -4.26 -2.28 -10.25
N ILE A 133 -4.32 -3.34 -9.44
CA ILE A 133 -3.76 -4.65 -9.80
C ILE A 133 -4.43 -5.21 -11.06
N SER A 134 -5.76 -5.11 -11.14
CA SER A 134 -6.53 -5.60 -12.31
C SER A 134 -6.21 -4.82 -13.59
N ASN A 135 -5.70 -3.59 -13.47
CA ASN A 135 -5.27 -2.75 -14.60
C ASN A 135 -3.75 -2.76 -14.82
N GLY A 136 -3.03 -3.68 -14.18
CA GLY A 136 -1.64 -3.99 -14.49
C GLY A 136 -0.59 -3.45 -13.53
N ALA A 137 -0.98 -2.93 -12.36
CA ALA A 137 -0.02 -2.66 -11.29
C ALA A 137 0.51 -4.01 -10.77
N ASP A 138 1.83 -4.15 -10.61
CA ASP A 138 2.41 -5.41 -10.16
C ASP A 138 2.31 -5.53 -8.62
N PRO A 139 1.51 -6.47 -8.07
CA PRO A 139 1.44 -6.67 -6.63
C PRO A 139 2.74 -7.21 -6.01
N LYS A 140 3.68 -7.70 -6.84
CA LYS A 140 4.96 -8.27 -6.43
C LYS A 140 6.09 -7.24 -6.38
N GLU A 141 5.93 -6.07 -7.00
CA GLU A 141 6.93 -5.01 -6.93
C GLU A 141 7.06 -4.49 -5.50
N ASP A 142 8.28 -4.49 -4.99
CA ASP A 142 8.66 -3.78 -3.77
C ASP A 142 9.28 -2.45 -4.18
N TRP A 143 8.53 -1.36 -4.02
CA TRP A 143 8.89 -0.04 -4.54
C TRP A 143 10.02 0.65 -3.73
N GLY A 144 11.03 -0.12 -3.30
CA GLY A 144 12.14 0.30 -2.44
C GLY A 144 11.78 0.49 -0.96
N TYR A 145 10.54 0.19 -0.56
CA TYR A 145 10.06 0.33 0.82
C TYR A 145 10.11 -1.02 1.57
N GLU A 146 8.97 -1.68 1.67
CA GLU A 146 8.80 -3.02 2.22
C GLU A 146 7.89 -3.79 1.24
N PRO A 147 7.96 -5.13 1.19
CA PRO A 147 7.07 -5.93 0.37
C PRO A 147 5.59 -5.60 0.63
N ASN A 148 4.77 -5.53 -0.42
CA ASN A 148 3.35 -5.16 -0.33
C ASN A 148 2.55 -5.97 0.71
N ILE A 149 2.81 -7.28 0.79
CA ILE A 149 2.16 -8.14 1.79
C ILE A 149 2.57 -7.81 3.22
N ASN A 150 3.82 -7.39 3.43
CA ASN A 150 4.30 -6.94 4.74
C ASN A 150 3.63 -5.62 5.12
N ILE A 151 3.45 -4.69 4.17
CA ILE A 151 2.69 -3.44 4.39
C ILE A 151 1.25 -3.75 4.76
N ALA A 152 0.53 -4.54 3.96
CA ALA A 152 -0.86 -4.92 4.25
C ALA A 152 -1.00 -5.54 5.64
N THR A 153 -0.07 -6.43 6.01
CA THR A 153 -0.07 -7.09 7.33
C THR A 153 0.25 -6.13 8.47
N LYS A 154 1.27 -5.27 8.31
CA LYS A 154 1.70 -4.27 9.30
C LYS A 154 0.58 -3.30 9.68
N TYR A 155 -0.32 -2.99 8.74
CA TYR A 155 -1.48 -2.13 8.95
C TYR A 155 -2.79 -2.89 9.16
N ASN A 156 -2.75 -4.22 9.32
CA ASN A 156 -3.90 -5.09 9.60
C ASN A 156 -5.00 -5.11 8.52
N HIS A 157 -4.63 -5.01 7.24
CA HIS A 157 -5.57 -5.03 6.12
C HIS A 157 -5.75 -6.45 5.58
N LYS A 158 -6.51 -7.28 6.31
CA LYS A 158 -6.69 -8.71 6.02
C LYS A 158 -7.17 -8.99 4.59
N GLU A 159 -8.18 -8.27 4.12
CA GLU A 159 -8.75 -8.46 2.78
C GLU A 159 -7.72 -8.16 1.69
N ILE A 160 -6.82 -7.20 1.94
CA ILE A 160 -5.71 -6.90 1.03
C ILE A 160 -4.63 -7.98 1.10
N VAL A 161 -4.36 -8.56 2.27
CA VAL A 161 -3.46 -9.73 2.38
C VAL A 161 -3.98 -10.89 1.52
N GLU A 162 -5.28 -11.22 1.64
CA GLU A 162 -5.91 -12.27 0.83
C GLU A 162 -5.86 -11.95 -0.67
N LEU A 163 -6.13 -10.70 -1.05
CA LEU A 163 -5.98 -10.23 -2.42
C LEU A 163 -4.57 -10.46 -2.94
N LEU A 164 -3.53 -10.02 -2.21
CA LEU A 164 -2.14 -10.18 -2.64
C LEU A 164 -1.76 -11.66 -2.77
N ILE A 165 -2.17 -12.50 -1.81
CA ILE A 165 -1.96 -13.96 -1.88
C ILE A 165 -2.58 -14.55 -3.14
N SER A 166 -3.78 -14.11 -3.53
CA SER A 166 -4.45 -14.59 -4.75
C SER A 166 -3.68 -14.27 -6.05
N TYR A 167 -2.82 -13.25 -6.03
CA TYR A 167 -1.91 -12.89 -7.13
C TYR A 167 -0.52 -13.53 -7.01
N GLY A 168 -0.32 -14.43 -6.04
CA GLY A 168 0.90 -15.22 -5.90
C GLY A 168 2.13 -14.41 -5.51
N VAL A 169 1.95 -13.44 -4.60
CA VAL A 169 3.10 -12.76 -3.99
C VAL A 169 3.97 -13.73 -3.17
N ASN A 170 5.25 -13.41 -3.00
CA ASN A 170 6.12 -14.18 -2.13
C ASN A 170 5.81 -13.89 -0.65
N LEU A 171 5.31 -14.87 0.09
CA LEU A 171 4.99 -14.75 1.52
C LEU A 171 6.23 -14.65 2.41
N ASN A 172 7.39 -15.04 1.87
CA ASN A 172 8.66 -15.13 2.56
C ASN A 172 9.52 -13.86 2.39
N SER A 173 8.99 -12.84 1.70
CA SER A 173 9.68 -11.58 1.55
C SER A 173 9.90 -10.91 2.91
N ILE A 174 11.13 -10.44 3.12
CA ILE A 174 11.55 -9.81 4.37
C ILE A 174 11.60 -8.29 4.21
N SER A 175 11.11 -7.57 5.21
CA SER A 175 11.38 -6.14 5.39
C SER A 175 12.68 -5.96 6.19
N HIS A 176 13.15 -4.73 6.42
CA HIS A 176 14.07 -4.45 7.51
C HIS A 176 13.28 -4.36 8.83
N PRO A 177 13.60 -5.13 9.90
CA PRO A 177 14.89 -5.79 10.20
C PRO A 177 14.90 -7.34 10.00
N GLY A 178 14.57 -7.84 8.82
CA GLY A 178 14.51 -9.28 8.50
C GLY A 178 13.14 -9.93 8.78
N GLN A 179 12.08 -9.15 8.99
CA GLN A 179 10.77 -9.68 9.36
C GLN A 179 9.92 -10.01 8.13
N THR A 180 9.26 -11.17 8.14
CA THR A 180 8.22 -11.54 7.15
C THR A 180 6.85 -11.03 7.58
N SER A 181 5.86 -11.13 6.68
CA SER A 181 4.46 -10.86 7.03
C SER A 181 3.98 -11.68 8.24
N LEU A 182 4.38 -12.95 8.34
CA LEU A 182 3.99 -13.81 9.47
C LEU A 182 4.55 -13.29 10.80
N HIS A 183 5.79 -12.78 10.82
CA HIS A 183 6.35 -12.11 11.98
C HIS A 183 5.53 -10.88 12.40
N TYR A 184 5.15 -10.03 11.44
CA TYR A 184 4.33 -8.85 11.72
C TYR A 184 2.95 -9.22 12.30
N ALA A 185 2.27 -10.20 11.69
CA ALA A 185 0.96 -10.64 12.14
C ALA A 185 1.00 -11.11 13.61
N ILE A 186 1.96 -11.97 13.95
CA ILE A 186 2.10 -12.52 15.31
C ILE A 186 2.53 -11.43 16.30
N LYS A 187 3.52 -10.61 15.94
CA LYS A 187 4.02 -9.52 16.80
C LYS A 187 2.92 -8.52 17.20
N HIS A 188 1.94 -8.29 16.32
CA HIS A 188 0.85 -7.36 16.56
C HIS A 188 -0.48 -8.04 16.93
N ASN A 189 -0.46 -9.36 17.20
CA ASN A 189 -1.63 -10.15 17.59
C ASN A 189 -2.77 -10.17 16.54
N TYR A 190 -2.41 -10.15 15.25
CA TYR A 190 -3.34 -10.30 14.12
C TYR A 190 -3.53 -11.78 13.79
N GLU A 191 -4.22 -12.50 14.68
CA GLU A 191 -4.39 -13.96 14.60
C GLU A 191 -4.97 -14.42 13.27
N GLU A 192 -6.03 -13.77 12.76
CA GLU A 192 -6.63 -14.14 11.47
C GLU A 192 -5.63 -14.04 10.30
N ILE A 193 -4.81 -13.00 10.27
CA ILE A 193 -3.78 -12.83 9.22
C ILE A 193 -2.69 -13.89 9.40
N ALA A 194 -2.26 -14.18 10.64
CA ALA A 194 -1.29 -15.23 10.90
C ALA A 194 -1.80 -16.59 10.43
N GLU A 195 -3.07 -16.93 10.71
CA GLU A 195 -3.69 -18.16 10.22
C GLU A 195 -3.72 -18.22 8.69
N ILE A 196 -4.12 -17.14 8.01
CA ILE A 196 -4.15 -17.05 6.56
C ILE A 196 -2.75 -17.33 5.99
N LEU A 197 -1.71 -16.69 6.54
CA LEU A 197 -0.33 -16.85 6.08
C LEU A 197 0.18 -18.28 6.29
N ILE A 198 -0.08 -18.88 7.46
CA ILE A 198 0.33 -20.26 7.78
C ILE A 198 -0.36 -21.25 6.83
N LYS A 199 -1.68 -21.13 6.65
CA LYS A 199 -2.48 -22.01 5.78
C LYS A 199 -2.10 -21.87 4.29
N ASN A 200 -1.56 -20.73 3.88
CA ASN A 200 -1.06 -20.49 2.52
C ASN A 200 0.44 -20.79 2.35
N GLY A 201 1.07 -21.47 3.31
CA GLY A 201 2.42 -22.00 3.15
C GLY A 201 3.55 -20.98 3.32
N ALA A 202 3.35 -19.95 4.14
CA ALA A 202 4.46 -19.12 4.60
C ALA A 202 5.52 -19.98 5.29
N ASP A 203 6.81 -19.68 5.06
CA ASP A 203 7.90 -20.37 5.75
C ASP A 203 7.93 -19.95 7.23
N LEU A 204 7.70 -20.91 8.11
CA LEU A 204 7.56 -20.73 9.55
C LEU A 204 8.91 -20.58 10.26
N ASN A 205 10.02 -20.90 9.57
CA ASN A 205 11.36 -21.01 10.14
C ASN A 205 12.29 -19.86 9.73
N ILE A 206 11.80 -18.89 8.96
CA ILE A 206 12.55 -17.66 8.67
C ILE A 206 12.86 -16.95 9.99
N ARG A 207 14.10 -16.48 10.11
CA ARG A 207 14.63 -15.81 11.28
C ARG A 207 14.81 -14.33 10.98
N ASP A 208 14.35 -13.47 11.90
CA ASP A 208 14.60 -12.04 11.82
C ASP A 208 16.04 -11.67 12.25
N SER A 209 16.37 -10.38 12.34
CA SER A 209 17.70 -9.92 12.75
C SER A 209 18.13 -10.34 14.17
N TYR A 210 17.18 -10.75 15.01
CA TYR A 210 17.44 -11.28 16.35
C TYR A 210 17.42 -12.80 16.38
N ASP A 211 17.49 -13.42 15.20
CA ASP A 211 17.45 -14.85 15.00
C ASP A 211 16.12 -15.50 15.46
N GLN A 212 15.06 -14.68 15.65
CA GLN A 212 13.75 -15.13 16.14
C GLN A 212 12.86 -15.55 14.98
N THR A 213 12.16 -16.67 15.16
CA THR A 213 11.13 -17.17 14.22
C THR A 213 9.73 -16.75 14.64
N ALA A 214 8.74 -16.95 13.77
CA ALA A 214 7.31 -16.81 14.08
C ALA A 214 6.92 -17.50 15.39
N LEU A 215 7.43 -18.72 15.64
CA LEU A 215 7.16 -19.48 16.86
C LEU A 215 7.73 -18.82 18.12
N HIS A 216 8.89 -18.16 18.04
CA HIS A 216 9.43 -17.37 19.16
C HIS A 216 8.51 -16.21 19.53
N PHE A 217 8.05 -15.44 18.54
CA PHE A 217 7.11 -14.34 18.77
C PHE A 217 5.81 -14.85 19.41
N ALA A 218 5.25 -15.95 18.90
CA ALA A 218 4.01 -16.52 19.42
C ALA A 218 4.17 -16.99 20.88
N SER A 219 5.30 -17.63 21.21
CA SER A 219 5.61 -18.05 22.58
C SER A 219 5.80 -16.89 23.54
N ILE A 220 6.52 -15.84 23.13
CA ILE A 220 6.72 -14.63 23.95
C ILE A 220 5.38 -13.94 24.26
N SER A 221 4.47 -13.93 23.28
CA SER A 221 3.14 -13.34 23.41
C SER A 221 2.08 -14.28 23.99
N ASN A 222 2.42 -15.53 24.36
CA ASN A 222 1.49 -16.55 24.84
C ASN A 222 0.28 -16.79 23.90
N MET A 223 0.51 -16.78 22.58
CA MET A 223 -0.54 -16.98 21.57
C MET A 223 -0.79 -18.47 21.33
N GLN A 224 -1.48 -19.12 22.26
CA GLN A 224 -1.62 -20.58 22.32
C GLN A 224 -2.15 -21.23 21.04
N GLU A 225 -3.17 -20.64 20.42
CA GLU A 225 -3.75 -21.20 19.19
C GLU A 225 -2.80 -21.05 17.99
N ILE A 226 -2.09 -19.92 17.87
CA ILE A 226 -1.06 -19.74 16.84
C ILE A 226 0.14 -20.65 17.09
N ILE A 227 0.55 -20.87 18.34
CA ILE A 227 1.61 -21.83 18.70
C ILE A 227 1.24 -23.22 18.19
N LYS A 228 0.04 -23.72 18.53
CA LYS A 228 -0.45 -25.03 18.09
C LYS A 228 -0.49 -25.10 16.56
N LEU A 229 -0.97 -24.04 15.91
CA LEU A 229 -1.08 -23.97 14.46
C LEU A 229 0.31 -24.04 13.79
N LEU A 230 1.27 -23.24 14.25
CA LEU A 230 2.66 -23.26 13.75
C LEU A 230 3.31 -24.64 13.90
N ILE A 231 3.19 -25.26 15.07
CA ILE A 231 3.76 -26.59 15.33
C ILE A 231 3.12 -27.65 14.43
N SER A 232 1.79 -27.65 14.32
CA SER A 232 1.06 -28.60 13.46
C SER A 232 1.40 -28.45 11.96
N HIS A 233 1.90 -27.28 11.54
CA HIS A 233 2.35 -27.00 10.18
C HIS A 233 3.87 -27.14 10.01
N GLY A 234 4.58 -27.70 11.00
CA GLY A 234 5.99 -28.08 10.88
C GLY A 234 6.99 -26.97 11.24
N ALA A 235 6.62 -25.99 12.06
CA ALA A 235 7.59 -25.07 12.64
C ALA A 235 8.64 -25.83 13.47
N ASP A 236 9.92 -25.51 13.29
CA ASP A 236 11.02 -26.12 14.04
C ASP A 236 11.05 -25.55 15.47
N VAL A 237 10.69 -26.41 16.42
CA VAL A 237 10.60 -26.08 17.84
C VAL A 237 11.96 -25.91 18.53
N ASN A 238 13.06 -26.31 17.87
CA ASN A 238 14.41 -26.34 18.42
C ASN A 238 15.31 -25.22 17.92
N LEU A 239 14.84 -24.37 16.99
CA LEU A 239 15.58 -23.19 16.58
C LEU A 239 15.82 -22.27 17.79
N LYS A 240 17.06 -21.80 17.92
CA LYS A 240 17.47 -20.87 18.97
C LYS A 240 17.49 -19.45 18.43
N ASP A 241 17.11 -18.47 19.22
CA ASP A 241 17.31 -17.06 18.91
C ASP A 241 18.75 -16.60 19.21
N SER A 242 19.03 -15.32 18.98
CA SER A 242 20.33 -14.69 19.27
C SER A 242 20.75 -14.73 20.75
N LYS A 243 19.84 -15.07 21.67
CA LYS A 243 20.12 -15.27 23.10
C LYS A 243 20.31 -16.75 23.44
N GLY A 244 20.32 -17.63 22.45
CA GLY A 244 20.42 -19.08 22.61
C GLY A 244 19.16 -19.74 23.16
N LYS A 245 18.02 -19.04 23.17
CA LYS A 245 16.75 -19.55 23.70
C LYS A 245 15.89 -20.11 22.58
N THR A 246 15.25 -21.24 22.82
CA THR A 246 14.20 -21.78 21.95
C THR A 246 12.86 -21.09 22.20
N ALA A 247 11.89 -21.27 21.30
CA ALA A 247 10.52 -20.82 21.54
C ALA A 247 9.91 -21.48 22.80
N PHE A 248 10.30 -22.72 23.12
CA PHE A 248 9.86 -23.41 24.34
C PHE A 248 10.42 -22.77 25.63
N ASP A 249 11.64 -22.24 25.61
CA ASP A 249 12.24 -21.55 26.78
C ASP A 249 11.44 -20.32 27.22
N TYR A 250 10.74 -19.68 26.28
CA TYR A 250 9.86 -18.54 26.56
C TYR A 250 8.50 -18.95 27.15
N LEU A 251 8.14 -20.24 27.07
CA LEU A 251 6.90 -20.78 27.65
C LEU A 251 7.03 -21.13 29.14
N LEU A 252 8.21 -21.52 29.61
CA LEU A 252 8.37 -22.06 30.97
C LEU A 252 8.24 -21.03 32.11
N GLY A 253 7.84 -19.78 31.81
CA GLY A 253 7.71 -18.68 32.76
C GLY A 253 6.30 -18.06 32.86
N SER A 254 5.28 -18.60 32.17
CA SER A 254 3.92 -18.03 32.17
C SER A 254 2.82 -19.08 32.33
N GLU A 255 1.59 -18.62 32.59
CA GLU A 255 0.39 -19.47 32.67
C GLU A 255 -0.02 -19.97 31.28
N ILE A 256 0.71 -20.96 30.76
CA ILE A 256 0.45 -21.58 29.45
C ILE A 256 -0.36 -22.86 29.59
N ASN A 257 -1.27 -23.06 28.62
CA ASN A 257 -2.05 -24.28 28.51
C ASN A 257 -1.14 -25.51 28.30
N LYS A 258 -1.40 -26.54 29.11
CA LYS A 258 -0.77 -27.87 29.06
C LYS A 258 -0.68 -28.43 27.63
N GLU A 259 -1.70 -28.20 26.80
CA GLU A 259 -1.73 -28.64 25.40
C GLU A 259 -0.60 -28.04 24.56
N CYS A 260 -0.21 -26.77 24.79
CA CYS A 260 0.92 -26.18 24.07
C CYS A 260 2.23 -26.85 24.48
N ILE A 261 2.41 -27.11 25.78
CA ILE A 261 3.60 -27.83 26.28
C ILE A 261 3.66 -29.24 25.67
N GLU A 262 2.54 -29.95 25.65
CA GLU A 262 2.42 -31.27 25.02
C GLU A 262 2.72 -31.20 23.51
N ALA A 263 2.27 -30.15 22.82
CA ALA A 263 2.60 -29.94 21.40
C ALA A 263 4.11 -29.77 21.18
N PHE A 264 4.79 -28.95 21.99
CA PHE A 264 6.24 -28.80 21.91
C PHE A 264 6.98 -30.13 22.17
N ILE A 265 6.63 -30.85 23.24
CA ILE A 265 7.29 -32.11 23.61
C ILE A 265 7.09 -33.17 22.53
N SER A 266 5.86 -33.31 22.02
CA SER A 266 5.54 -34.30 20.98
C SER A 266 6.26 -34.02 19.65
N HIS A 267 6.65 -32.77 19.40
CA HIS A 267 7.41 -32.36 18.22
C HIS A 267 8.91 -32.22 18.51
N GLY A 268 9.39 -32.80 19.62
CA GLY A 268 10.81 -32.99 19.87
C GLY A 268 11.52 -31.79 20.51
N ALA A 269 10.80 -30.93 21.23
CA ALA A 269 11.43 -29.83 21.98
C ALA A 269 12.46 -30.35 22.98
N ASN A 270 13.70 -29.86 22.88
CA ASN A 270 14.79 -30.27 23.76
C ASN A 270 14.69 -29.63 25.15
N LEU A 271 14.25 -30.41 26.13
CA LEU A 271 14.09 -29.98 27.53
C LEU A 271 15.42 -29.69 28.27
N HIS A 272 16.56 -30.05 27.69
CA HIS A 272 17.87 -30.03 28.35
C HIS A 272 18.90 -29.08 27.71
N ALA A 273 18.48 -28.14 26.86
CA ALA A 273 19.40 -27.28 26.10
C ALA A 273 20.16 -26.20 26.91
N LYS A 274 20.06 -26.20 28.25
CA LYS A 274 20.75 -25.24 29.15
C LYS A 274 22.09 -25.73 29.70
N ASP A 275 22.48 -26.98 29.44
CA ASP A 275 23.69 -27.60 30.00
C ASP A 275 24.73 -27.93 28.90
N SER A 276 25.28 -26.90 28.24
CA SER A 276 26.51 -27.01 27.43
C SER A 276 27.17 -25.67 27.22
#